data_AF-A0A392RBX5-F1
#
_entry.id   AF-A0A392RBX5-F1
#
_cell.length_a   1.000
_cell.length_b   1.000
_cell.length_c   1.000
_cell.angle_alpha   90.00
_cell.angle_beta   90.00
_cell.angle_gamma   90.00
#
_symmetry.space_group_name_H-M   'P 1'
#
loop_
_entity.id
_entity.type
_entity.pdbx_description
1 polymer ?
#
loop_
_entity_poly.entity_id
_entity_poly.type
_entity_poly.pdbx_seq_one_letter_code
_entity_poly.pdbx_strand_id
1 'polypeptide(L)'
;SGGLGVRQLTEFNTALLGKWCWRMLVDKTGLWYWVLVACFGEEAGRLMVRGRSGSTWWREVSRIQDGESAEGERGWFQDSIERRVGTGVDTFFWTDPWLAFP
;
A
#
# COMPACT_ATOMS: atom_id res chain seq x y z
N SER A 1 -25.14 2.12 24.96
CA SER A 1 -23.68 2.20 25.24
C SER A 1 -23.00 0.96 24.67
N GLY A 2 -22.32 1.05 23.52
CA GLY A 2 -21.73 -0.14 22.85
C GLY A 2 -20.80 0.14 21.66
N GLY A 3 -20.28 1.36 21.51
CA GLY A 3 -19.55 1.79 20.30
C GLY A 3 -18.02 1.75 20.36
N LEU A 4 -17.42 1.43 21.52
CA LEU A 4 -15.96 1.53 21.71
C LEU A 4 -15.16 0.39 21.06
N GLY A 5 -15.74 -0.81 20.92
CA GLY A 5 -15.02 -1.98 20.40
C GLY A 5 -14.90 -2.03 18.88
N VAL A 6 -15.91 -1.58 18.15
CA VAL A 6 -15.94 -1.66 16.68
C VAL A 6 -15.00 -0.63 16.05
N ARG A 7 -14.98 0.60 16.58
CA ARG A 7 -14.14 1.68 16.05
C ARG A 7 -12.65 1.42 16.25
N GLN A 8 -12.24 0.94 17.44
CA GLN A 8 -10.86 0.52 17.70
C GLN A 8 -10.41 -0.64 16.82
N LEU A 9 -11.29 -1.59 16.52
CA LEU A 9 -10.95 -2.72 15.65
C LEU A 9 -10.73 -2.26 14.21
N THR A 10 -11.55 -1.32 13.71
CA THR A 10 -11.35 -0.71 12.39
C THR A 10 -10.02 0.04 12.32
N GLU A 11 -9.75 0.94 13.27
CA GLU A 11 -8.50 1.70 13.34
C GLU A 11 -7.27 0.78 13.41
N PHE A 12 -7.34 -0.27 14.24
CA PHE A 12 -6.28 -1.26 14.37
C PHE A 12 -6.04 -2.05 13.08
N ASN A 13 -7.10 -2.50 12.41
CA ASN A 13 -6.99 -3.20 11.13
C ASN A 13 -6.42 -2.30 10.04
N THR A 14 -6.85 -1.04 9.97
CA THR A 14 -6.29 -0.04 9.04
C THR A 14 -4.81 0.17 9.28
N ALA A 15 -4.38 0.30 10.55
CA ALA A 15 -2.97 0.42 10.90
C ALA A 15 -2.15 -0.82 10.52
N LEU A 16 -2.70 -2.03 10.68
CA LEU A 16 -2.05 -3.27 10.23
C LEU A 16 -1.91 -3.33 8.71
N LEU A 17 -2.95 -2.96 7.96
CA LEU A 17 -2.87 -2.89 6.50
C LEU A 17 -1.85 -1.83 6.05
N GLY A 18 -1.79 -0.68 6.72
CA GLY A 18 -0.74 0.33 6.50
C GLY A 18 0.67 -0.21 6.75
N LYS A 19 0.87 -1.00 7.82
CA LYS A 19 2.14 -1.68 8.09
C LYS A 19 2.52 -2.65 6.97
N TRP A 20 1.57 -3.40 6.42
CA TRP A 20 1.80 -4.25 5.26
C TRP A 20 2.18 -3.45 4.02
N CYS A 21 1.47 -2.35 3.74
CA CYS A 21 1.79 -1.45 2.64
C CYS A 21 3.21 -0.89 2.77
N TRP A 22 3.59 -0.44 3.97
CA TRP A 22 4.95 0.03 4.26
C TRP A 22 6.01 -1.03 3.98
N ARG A 23 5.81 -2.27 4.46
CA ARG A 23 6.75 -3.37 4.20
C ARG A 23 6.92 -3.67 2.72
N MET A 24 5.86 -3.57 1.91
CA MET A 24 5.96 -3.76 0.46
C MET A 24 6.81 -2.68 -0.23
N LEU A 25 6.93 -1.49 0.38
CA LEU A 25 7.78 -0.41 -0.14
C LEU A 25 9.25 -0.61 0.25
N VAL A 26 9.53 -1.08 1.47
CA VAL A 26 10.90 -1.10 2.02
C VAL A 26 11.61 -2.45 1.99
N ASP A 27 10.87 -3.56 1.94
CA ASP A 27 11.40 -4.92 2.05
C ASP A 27 11.09 -5.72 0.77
N LYS A 28 11.62 -5.22 -0.36
CA LYS A 28 11.42 -5.79 -1.70
C LYS A 28 12.30 -7.01 -2.00
N THR A 29 13.32 -7.26 -1.19
CA THR A 29 14.26 -8.38 -1.41
C THR A 29 13.86 -9.65 -0.67
N GLY A 30 12.92 -9.58 0.27
CA GLY A 30 12.45 -10.73 1.04
C GLY A 30 11.67 -11.74 0.19
N LEU A 31 11.82 -13.04 0.49
CA LEU A 31 11.10 -14.12 -0.21
C LEU A 31 9.57 -13.94 -0.22
N TRP A 32 9.00 -13.40 0.86
CA TRP A 32 7.56 -13.11 0.95
C TRP A 32 7.11 -12.09 -0.10
N TYR A 33 7.96 -11.10 -0.41
CA TYR A 33 7.69 -10.11 -1.44
C TYR A 33 7.67 -10.76 -2.82
N TRP A 34 8.65 -11.61 -3.12
CA TRP A 34 8.68 -12.38 -4.36
C TRP A 34 7.46 -13.30 -4.53
N VAL A 35 6.95 -13.87 -3.44
CA VAL A 35 5.68 -14.63 -3.48
C VAL A 35 4.52 -13.71 -3.86
N LEU A 36 4.45 -12.50 -3.32
CA LEU A 36 3.42 -11.52 -3.72
C LEU A 36 3.56 -11.11 -5.18
N VAL A 37 4.78 -10.86 -5.67
CA VAL A 37 5.05 -10.58 -7.09
C VAL A 37 4.61 -11.74 -7.97
N ALA A 38 4.86 -12.98 -7.57
CA ALA A 38 4.42 -14.16 -8.33
C ALA A 38 2.89 -14.28 -8.38
N CYS A 39 2.20 -13.98 -7.28
CA CYS A 39 0.74 -14.05 -7.19
C CYS A 39 0.05 -12.90 -7.93
N PHE A 40 0.51 -11.67 -7.71
CA PHE A 40 -0.18 -10.43 -8.10
C PHE A 40 0.49 -9.70 -9.26
N GLY A 41 1.71 -10.05 -9.63
CA GLY A 41 2.50 -9.30 -10.61
C GLY A 41 3.06 -8.00 -10.05
N GLU A 42 4.03 -7.44 -10.75
CA GLU A 42 4.67 -6.17 -10.42
C GLU A 42 4.94 -5.38 -11.70
N GLU A 43 4.65 -4.08 -11.68
CA GLU A 43 5.01 -3.16 -12.74
C GLU A 43 5.64 -1.92 -12.12
N ALA A 44 6.81 -1.50 -12.62
CA ALA A 44 7.51 -0.31 -12.15
C ALA A 44 7.71 -0.24 -10.61
N GLY A 45 8.03 -1.35 -9.96
CA GLY A 45 8.25 -1.36 -8.52
C GLY A 45 6.97 -1.41 -7.67
N ARG A 46 5.79 -1.52 -8.31
CA ARG A 46 4.48 -1.54 -7.66
C ARG A 46 3.75 -2.84 -7.97
N LEU A 47 3.22 -3.48 -6.93
CA LEU A 47 2.42 -4.70 -7.09
C LEU A 47 1.11 -4.36 -7.82
N MET A 48 0.74 -5.22 -8.77
CA MET A 48 -0.38 -4.95 -9.67
C MET A 48 -1.72 -5.34 -9.06
N VAL A 49 -2.76 -4.56 -9.34
CA VAL A 49 -4.14 -4.94 -9.04
C VAL A 49 -4.64 -5.83 -10.17
N ARG A 50 -4.30 -7.13 -10.14
CA ARG A 50 -4.86 -8.08 -11.12
C ARG A 50 -6.37 -8.21 -10.90
N GLY A 51 -7.15 -7.88 -11.94
CA GLY A 51 -8.59 -7.74 -11.89
C GLY A 51 -9.37 -8.95 -11.35
N ARG A 52 -10.50 -8.65 -10.70
CA ARG A 52 -11.61 -9.48 -10.15
C ARG A 52 -11.30 -10.75 -9.32
N SER A 53 -10.07 -11.28 -9.30
CA SER A 53 -9.68 -12.49 -8.55
C SER A 53 -8.76 -12.22 -7.34
N GLY A 54 -8.46 -10.96 -7.02
CA GLY A 54 -7.73 -10.62 -5.80
C GLY A 54 -8.52 -10.98 -4.54
N SER A 55 -7.84 -11.52 -3.52
CA SER A 55 -8.44 -11.74 -2.20
C SER A 55 -8.99 -10.42 -1.65
N THR A 56 -10.00 -10.49 -0.77
CA THR A 56 -10.53 -9.28 -0.11
C THR A 56 -9.42 -8.50 0.59
N TRP A 57 -8.45 -9.19 1.18
CA TRP A 57 -7.25 -8.58 1.75
C TRP A 57 -6.44 -7.77 0.71
N TRP A 58 -6.19 -8.33 -0.48
CA TRP A 58 -5.46 -7.62 -1.53
C TRP A 58 -6.18 -6.35 -1.96
N ARG A 59 -7.52 -6.41 -2.06
CA ARG A 59 -8.34 -5.24 -2.42
C ARG A 59 -8.21 -4.11 -1.40
N GLU A 60 -8.23 -4.41 -0.10
CA GLU A 60 -8.07 -3.39 0.94
C GLU A 60 -6.64 -2.83 0.99
N VAL A 61 -5.61 -3.66 0.73
CA VAL A 61 -4.23 -3.19 0.58
C VAL A 61 -4.11 -2.23 -0.61
N SER A 62 -4.67 -2.59 -1.77
CA SER A 62 -4.63 -1.75 -2.97
C SER A 62 -5.31 -0.40 -2.73
N ARG A 63 -6.46 -0.38 -2.05
CA ARG A 63 -7.16 0.86 -1.68
C ARG A 63 -6.29 1.84 -0.90
N ILE A 64 -5.61 1.34 0.15
CA ILE A 64 -4.70 2.18 0.95
C ILE A 64 -3.54 2.70 0.11
N GLN A 65 -2.98 1.87 -0.78
CA GLN A 65 -1.90 2.30 -1.68
C GLN A 65 -2.36 3.33 -2.72
N ASP A 66 -3.59 3.22 -3.21
CA ASP A 66 -4.21 4.17 -4.15
C ASP A 66 -4.71 5.46 -3.47
N GLY A 67 -4.61 5.54 -2.13
CA GLY A 67 -5.05 6.70 -1.35
C GLY A 67 -6.56 6.76 -1.12
N GLU A 68 -7.26 5.64 -1.37
CA GLU A 68 -8.68 5.48 -1.05
C GLU A 68 -8.83 5.07 0.44
N SER A 69 -9.53 5.91 1.21
CA SER A 69 -9.86 5.63 2.61
C SER A 69 -11.38 5.44 2.77
N ALA A 70 -11.77 4.52 3.65
CA ALA A 70 -13.18 4.27 3.97
C ALA A 70 -13.89 5.49 4.62
N GLU A 71 -13.12 6.43 5.17
CA GLU A 71 -13.61 7.53 6.02
C GLU A 71 -13.51 8.91 5.35
N GLY A 72 -13.17 8.98 4.05
CA GLY A 72 -13.07 10.25 3.32
C GLY A 72 -11.81 11.07 3.62
N GLU A 73 -10.94 10.60 4.52
CA GLU A 73 -9.57 11.12 4.67
C GLU A 73 -8.74 10.73 3.45
N ARG A 74 -8.67 11.62 2.47
CA ARG A 74 -7.85 11.47 1.26
C ARG A 74 -6.43 11.07 1.67
N GLY A 75 -5.92 9.96 1.12
CA GLY A 75 -4.48 9.72 1.03
C GLY A 75 -3.68 9.56 2.32
N TRP A 76 -4.26 9.30 3.50
CA TRP A 76 -3.51 9.27 4.79
C TRP A 76 -2.18 8.51 4.72
N PHE A 77 -2.15 7.36 4.03
CA PHE A 77 -0.96 6.54 3.89
C PHE A 77 0.08 7.20 2.98
N GLN A 78 -0.35 7.78 1.86
CA GLN A 78 0.51 8.54 0.95
C GLN A 78 1.05 9.81 1.61
N ASP A 79 0.24 10.50 2.41
CA ASP A 79 0.62 11.69 3.18
C ASP A 79 1.61 11.36 4.32
N SER A 80 1.59 10.11 4.80
CA SER A 80 2.43 9.64 5.91
C SER A 80 3.78 9.06 5.45
N ILE A 81 4.00 8.88 4.15
CA ILE A 81 5.23 8.30 3.61
C ILE A 81 6.03 9.33 2.82
N GLU A 82 7.35 9.32 3.01
CA GLU A 82 8.29 10.06 2.18
C GLU A 82 9.21 9.09 1.44
N ARG A 83 9.41 9.33 0.13
CA ARG A 83 10.37 8.56 -0.65
C ARG A 83 11.75 9.19 -0.54
N ARG A 84 12.73 8.44 -0.03
CA ARG A 84 14.14 8.83 -0.04
C ARG A 84 14.85 8.15 -1.20
N VAL A 85 15.26 8.94 -2.20
CA VAL A 85 16.01 8.43 -3.35
C VAL A 85 17.46 8.22 -2.91
N GLY A 86 17.89 6.95 -2.89
CA GLY A 86 19.28 6.57 -2.63
C GLY A 86 20.14 6.69 -3.89
N THR A 87 20.76 5.59 -4.30
CA THR A 87 21.61 5.51 -5.51
C THR A 87 20.83 5.51 -6.82
N GLY A 88 19.48 5.50 -6.78
CA GLY A 88 18.61 5.53 -7.94
C GLY A 88 18.41 4.19 -8.67
N VAL A 89 19.05 3.11 -8.22
CA VAL A 89 18.94 1.77 -8.86
C VAL A 89 17.49 1.26 -8.89
N ASP A 90 16.73 1.53 -7.83
CA ASP A 90 15.32 1.15 -7.70
C ASP A 90 14.37 2.35 -7.94
N THR A 91 14.76 3.26 -8.82
CA THR A 91 14.00 4.49 -9.09
C THR A 91 13.67 4.59 -10.58
N PHE A 92 12.39 4.53 -10.89
CA PHE A 92 11.81 4.59 -12.21
C PHE A 92 11.29 6.00 -12.51
N PHE A 93 12.14 6.80 -13.15
CA PHE A 93 11.89 8.22 -13.42
C PHE A 93 10.54 8.57 -14.07
N TRP A 94 9.98 7.68 -14.88
CA TRP A 94 8.77 7.99 -15.64
C TRP A 94 7.48 7.43 -15.02
N THR A 95 7.61 6.43 -14.15
CA THR A 95 6.47 5.66 -13.63
C THR A 95 6.30 5.82 -12.13
N ASP A 96 7.35 6.24 -11.42
CA ASP A 96 7.25 6.56 -10.02
C ASP A 96 6.43 7.84 -9.82
N PRO A 97 5.51 7.88 -8.84
CA PRO A 97 4.90 9.13 -8.42
C PRO A 97 5.96 9.99 -7.72
N TRP A 98 6.39 11.06 -8.39
CA TRP A 98 7.42 11.99 -7.91
C TRP A 98 6.89 13.03 -6.95
N LEU A 99 5.64 13.44 -7.17
CA LEU A 99 4.91 14.40 -6.37
C LEU A 99 3.44 13.98 -6.38
N ALA A 100 2.80 13.97 -5.22
CA ALA A 100 1.35 14.06 -5.15
C ALA A 100 0.98 15.41 -5.78
N PHE A 101 0.51 15.40 -7.03
CA PHE A 101 -0.14 16.59 -7.57
C PHE A 101 -1.49 16.80 -6.87
N PRO A 102 -1.90 18.06 -6.64
CA PRO A 102 -2.99 18.43 -5.73
C PRO A 102 -4.35 17.79 -6.05
#